data_AF-X1UA54-F1
#
_entry.id   AF-X1UA54-F1
#
_cell.length_a   1.000
_cell.length_b   1.000
_cell.length_c   1.000
_cell.angle_alpha   90.00
_cell.angle_beta   90.00
_cell.angle_gamma   90.00
#
_symmetry.space_group_name_H-M   'P 1'
#
loop_
_entity.id
_entity.type
_entity.pdbx_description
1 polymer ?
#
loop_
_entity_poly.entity_id
_entity_poly.type
_entity_poly.pdbx_seq_one_letter_code
_entity_poly.pdbx_strand_id
1 'polypeptide(L)'
;MIGVGPITGQIDKVEVEYGGQVVTEVPEGENFKLAITYRAQNPGVPLYDYWTISMTAMSTDKTIKGYEHAWIVGKSSVGPVIDRIEPLGPMPANDITLRVKLWGNQDYVVKLPIAPPENLW
;
A
#
# COMPACT_ATOMS: atom_id res chain seq x y z
N MET A 1 -14.77 16.39 5.15
CA MET A 1 -15.12 15.74 6.44
C MET A 1 -14.26 14.49 6.55
N ILE A 2 -13.74 14.19 7.74
CA ILE A 2 -13.09 12.90 8.04
C ILE A 2 -14.21 11.86 8.07
N GLY A 3 -14.14 10.81 7.25
CA GLY A 3 -15.08 9.69 7.35
C GLY A 3 -14.97 9.08 8.75
N VAL A 4 -15.99 9.28 9.57
CA VAL A 4 -15.99 8.93 10.99
C VAL A 4 -16.48 7.49 11.14
N GLY A 5 -15.56 6.53 11.26
CA GLY A 5 -15.91 5.14 11.54
C GLY A 5 -14.70 4.21 11.56
N PRO A 6 -14.78 3.04 12.23
CA PRO A 6 -13.74 2.03 12.14
C PRO A 6 -13.67 1.52 10.70
N ILE A 7 -12.55 1.74 10.03
CA ILE A 7 -12.29 1.09 8.75
C ILE A 7 -11.92 -0.35 9.05
N THR A 8 -12.74 -1.27 8.57
CA THR A 8 -12.47 -2.70 8.65
C THR A 8 -11.97 -3.15 7.29
N GLY A 9 -10.82 -3.80 7.26
CA GLY A 9 -10.23 -4.37 6.06
C GLY A 9 -9.78 -5.80 6.31
N GLN A 10 -9.92 -6.65 5.31
CA GLN A 10 -9.45 -8.03 5.33
C GLN A 10 -8.60 -8.27 4.09
N ILE A 11 -7.39 -8.75 4.30
CA ILE A 11 -6.54 -9.30 3.25
C ILE A 11 -6.95 -10.76 3.06
N ASP A 12 -7.33 -11.10 1.84
CA ASP A 12 -7.75 -12.46 1.46
C ASP A 12 -6.57 -13.28 0.95
N LYS A 13 -5.66 -12.64 0.23
CA LYS A 13 -4.54 -13.30 -0.44
C LYS A 13 -3.37 -12.34 -0.64
N VAL A 14 -2.15 -12.84 -0.51
CA VAL A 14 -0.92 -12.14 -0.89
C VAL A 14 -0.10 -13.09 -1.76
N GLU A 15 0.34 -12.60 -2.92
CA GLU A 15 1.16 -13.35 -3.87
C GLU A 15 2.39 -12.51 -4.25
N VAL A 16 3.53 -13.18 -4.39
CA VAL A 16 4.75 -12.55 -4.92
C VAL A 16 4.70 -12.64 -6.43
N GLU A 17 4.89 -11.53 -7.13
CA GLU A 17 5.00 -11.49 -8.59
C GLU A 17 6.42 -11.09 -9.02
N TYR A 18 7.01 -11.84 -9.96
CA TYR A 18 8.28 -11.53 -10.62
C TYR A 18 8.17 -11.87 -12.10
N GLY A 19 8.72 -11.02 -12.98
CA GLY A 19 8.63 -11.23 -14.44
C GLY A 19 7.20 -11.32 -14.99
N GLY A 20 6.21 -10.76 -14.29
CA GLY A 20 4.79 -10.83 -14.66
C GLY A 20 4.09 -12.15 -14.30
N GLN A 21 4.71 -13.00 -13.47
CA GLN A 21 4.13 -14.26 -13.00
C GLN A 21 4.12 -14.33 -11.48
N VAL A 22 3.17 -15.08 -10.92
CA VAL A 22 3.18 -15.44 -9.50
C VAL A 22 4.27 -16.48 -9.26
N VAL A 23 5.14 -16.20 -8.31
CA VAL A 23 6.32 -17.03 -7.98
C VAL A 23 6.38 -17.31 -6.48
N THR A 24 7.15 -18.32 -6.12
CA THR A 24 7.48 -18.64 -4.71
C THR A 24 8.85 -18.11 -4.30
N GLU A 25 9.68 -17.71 -5.27
CA GLU A 25 11.08 -17.30 -5.09
C GLU A 25 11.42 -16.14 -6.04
N VAL A 26 12.30 -15.24 -5.60
CA VAL A 26 12.81 -14.10 -6.38
C VAL A 26 14.34 -14.18 -6.37
N PRO A 27 15.04 -14.02 -7.51
CA PRO A 27 16.50 -14.05 -7.53
C PRO A 27 17.11 -12.95 -6.65
N GLU A 28 18.26 -13.24 -6.02
CA GLU A 28 19.02 -12.24 -5.27
C GLU A 28 19.30 -11.00 -6.13
N GLY A 29 19.12 -9.81 -5.56
CA GLY A 29 19.35 -8.53 -6.22
C GLY A 29 18.17 -8.02 -7.06
N GLU A 30 17.17 -8.85 -7.32
CA GLU A 30 16.04 -8.48 -8.17
C GLU A 30 14.91 -7.78 -7.40
N ASN A 31 14.16 -6.93 -8.12
CA ASN A 31 12.93 -6.34 -7.63
C ASN A 31 11.73 -7.22 -7.99
N PHE A 32 10.73 -7.23 -7.13
CA PHE A 32 9.50 -8.00 -7.25
C PHE A 32 8.29 -7.15 -6.88
N LYS A 33 7.10 -7.72 -6.94
CA LYS A 33 5.84 -7.08 -6.54
C LYS A 33 5.10 -7.96 -5.55
N LEU A 34 4.24 -7.37 -4.75
CA LEU A 34 3.20 -8.12 -4.04
C LEU A 34 1.84 -7.81 -4.64
N ALA A 35 1.14 -8.81 -5.15
CA ALA A 35 -0.27 -8.73 -5.49
C ALA A 35 -1.11 -9.08 -4.25
N ILE A 36 -1.98 -8.17 -3.85
CA ILE A 36 -2.77 -8.26 -2.62
C ILE A 36 -4.25 -8.23 -2.98
N THR A 37 -4.94 -9.33 -2.70
CA THR A 37 -6.41 -9.39 -2.80
C THR A 37 -7.02 -9.01 -1.46
N TYR A 38 -7.95 -8.05 -1.45
CA TYR A 38 -8.56 -7.59 -0.21
C TYR A 38 -10.01 -7.12 -0.37
N ARG A 39 -10.66 -6.96 0.79
CA ARG A 39 -11.95 -6.27 0.96
C ARG A 39 -11.82 -5.22 2.04
N ALA A 40 -12.52 -4.10 1.91
CA ALA A 40 -12.54 -3.08 2.94
C ALA A 40 -13.88 -2.35 3.00
N GLN A 41 -14.23 -1.85 4.16
CA GLN A 41 -15.45 -1.11 4.41
C GLN A 41 -15.17 0.09 5.30
N ASN A 42 -15.79 1.21 4.94
CA ASN A 42 -15.92 2.38 5.79
C ASN A 42 -17.41 2.77 5.87
N PRO A 43 -18.16 2.27 6.87
CA PRO A 43 -19.59 2.55 6.98
C PRO A 43 -19.87 4.01 7.36
N GLY A 44 -18.85 4.75 7.82
CA GLY A 44 -18.94 6.16 8.21
C GLY A 44 -18.81 7.14 7.05
N VAL A 45 -18.59 6.67 5.82
CA VAL A 45 -18.50 7.52 4.62
C VAL A 45 -19.90 7.71 4.05
N PRO A 46 -20.41 8.96 4.00
CA PRO A 46 -21.68 9.28 3.36
C PRO A 46 -21.72 8.84 1.88
N LEU A 47 -22.92 8.61 1.36
CA LEU A 47 -23.13 8.48 -0.08
C LEU A 47 -22.53 9.71 -0.78
N TYR A 48 -21.65 9.47 -1.77
CA TYR A 48 -20.91 10.47 -2.56
C TYR A 48 -19.67 11.12 -1.91
N ASP A 49 -19.24 10.67 -0.73
CA ASP A 49 -17.93 11.02 -0.18
C ASP A 49 -16.87 9.96 -0.51
N TYR A 50 -15.60 10.38 -0.43
CA TYR A 50 -14.45 9.55 -0.72
C TYR A 50 -13.65 9.19 0.53
N TRP A 51 -13.05 8.01 0.52
CA TRP A 51 -12.06 7.59 1.50
C TRP A 51 -10.91 6.88 0.82
N THR A 52 -9.78 6.83 1.53
CA THR A 52 -8.53 6.27 1.02
C THR A 52 -8.21 4.96 1.71
N ILE A 53 -7.66 4.04 0.92
CA ILE A 53 -7.12 2.76 1.38
C ILE A 53 -5.64 2.76 1.05
N SER A 54 -4.81 2.44 2.03
CA SER A 54 -3.37 2.34 1.85
C SER A 54 -2.87 0.97 2.28
N MET A 55 -1.84 0.48 1.61
CA MET A 55 -1.18 -0.78 1.96
C MET A 55 0.30 -0.56 2.17
N THR A 56 0.87 -1.31 3.11
CA THR A 56 2.32 -1.32 3.38
C THR A 56 2.81 -2.74 3.41
N ALA A 57 3.98 -2.99 2.83
CA ALA A 57 4.75 -4.21 3.01
C ALA A 57 6.13 -3.85 3.57
N MET A 58 6.58 -4.56 4.60
CA MET A 58 7.89 -4.33 5.20
C MET A 58 8.49 -5.65 5.67
N SER A 59 9.76 -5.89 5.38
CA SER A 59 10.49 -7.03 5.94
C SER A 59 10.74 -6.86 7.45
N THR A 60 10.86 -7.95 8.20
CA THR A 60 11.06 -7.91 9.66
C THR A 60 12.35 -7.18 10.07
N ASP A 61 13.40 -7.31 9.27
CA ASP A 61 14.68 -6.61 9.40
C ASP A 61 14.66 -5.18 8.81
N LYS A 62 13.54 -4.78 8.20
CA LYS A 62 13.29 -3.47 7.60
C LYS A 62 14.16 -3.14 6.37
N THR A 63 14.84 -4.13 5.78
CA THR A 63 15.63 -3.98 4.55
C THR A 63 14.76 -3.71 3.33
N ILE A 64 13.57 -4.30 3.27
CA ILE A 64 12.58 -4.07 2.21
C ILE A 64 11.37 -3.34 2.79
N LYS A 65 10.94 -2.28 2.10
CA LYS A 65 9.74 -1.51 2.42
C LYS A 65 9.04 -1.08 1.15
N GLY A 66 7.72 -1.16 1.12
CA GLY A 66 6.89 -0.60 0.07
C GLY A 66 5.58 -0.08 0.63
N TYR A 67 5.04 0.89 -0.07
CA TYR A 67 3.80 1.57 0.24
C TYR A 67 3.01 1.73 -1.05
N GLU A 68 1.72 1.45 -1.00
CA GLU A 68 0.79 1.69 -2.10
C GLU A 68 -0.45 2.43 -1.59
N HIS A 69 -0.90 3.42 -2.35
CA HIS A 69 -2.22 4.01 -2.15
C HIS A 69 -3.22 3.28 -3.05
N ALA A 70 -3.90 2.28 -2.47
CA ALA A 70 -4.72 1.32 -3.19
C ALA A 70 -5.90 1.97 -3.92
N TRP A 71 -6.63 2.92 -3.30
CA TRP A 71 -7.79 3.53 -3.98
C TRP A 71 -8.39 4.77 -3.28
N ILE A 72 -8.94 5.70 -4.08
CA ILE A 72 -9.98 6.65 -3.68
C ILE A 72 -11.36 6.02 -3.95
N VAL A 73 -12.07 5.65 -2.89
CA VAL A 73 -13.33 4.91 -2.98
C VAL A 73 -14.53 5.83 -2.79
N GLY A 74 -15.36 6.00 -3.82
CA GLY A 74 -16.62 6.77 -3.78
C GLY A 74 -17.85 5.99 -3.29
N LYS A 75 -17.63 4.93 -2.51
CA LYS A 75 -18.64 4.00 -1.98
C LYS A 75 -18.23 3.58 -0.57
N SER A 76 -19.15 3.18 0.29
CA SER A 76 -18.84 2.76 1.67
C SER A 76 -18.10 1.42 1.78
N SER A 77 -17.93 0.67 0.68
CA SER A 77 -17.24 -0.62 0.68
C SER A 77 -16.57 -0.93 -0.65
N VAL A 78 -15.50 -1.72 -0.60
CA VAL A 78 -14.81 -2.31 -1.76
C VAL A 78 -14.58 -3.80 -1.54
N GLY A 79 -14.63 -4.55 -2.63
CA GLY A 79 -14.10 -5.91 -2.65
C GLY A 79 -14.93 -6.92 -3.44
N PRO A 80 -14.35 -8.11 -3.72
CA PRO A 80 -12.91 -8.37 -3.69
C PRO A 80 -12.19 -7.64 -4.85
N VAL A 81 -11.07 -6.99 -4.54
CA VAL A 81 -10.21 -6.29 -5.53
C VAL A 81 -8.76 -6.69 -5.34
N ILE A 82 -7.96 -6.54 -6.40
CA ILE A 82 -6.52 -6.85 -6.41
C ILE A 82 -5.76 -5.57 -6.68
N ASP A 83 -4.83 -5.23 -5.80
CA ASP A 83 -3.86 -4.14 -5.97
C ASP A 83 -2.43 -4.64 -5.78
N ARG A 84 -1.45 -3.82 -6.17
CA ARG A 84 -0.04 -4.19 -6.18
C ARG A 84 0.80 -3.21 -5.39
N ILE A 85 1.68 -3.71 -4.53
CA ILE A 85 2.79 -2.92 -4.00
C ILE A 85 4.00 -3.18 -4.89
N GLU A 86 4.41 -2.17 -5.65
CA GLU A 86 5.51 -2.31 -6.59
C GLU A 86 6.30 -1.01 -6.84
N PRO A 87 7.61 -1.13 -7.16
CA PRO A 87 8.45 -2.32 -6.95
C PRO A 87 8.86 -2.48 -5.47
N LEU A 88 9.07 -3.73 -5.04
CA LEU A 88 9.72 -4.10 -3.78
C LEU A 88 11.07 -4.74 -4.06
N GLY A 89 12.05 -4.55 -3.16
CA GLY A 89 13.40 -5.09 -3.32
C GLY A 89 14.48 -4.03 -3.15
N PRO A 90 15.75 -4.35 -3.50
CA PRO A 90 16.19 -5.63 -4.07
C PRO A 90 16.11 -6.80 -3.07
N MET A 91 15.87 -8.02 -3.55
CA MET A 91 15.85 -9.24 -2.72
C MET A 91 17.25 -9.51 -2.12
N PRO A 92 17.41 -9.67 -0.80
CA PRO A 92 18.71 -9.96 -0.19
C PRO A 92 19.11 -11.43 -0.38
N ALA A 93 20.39 -11.75 -0.09
CA ALA A 93 20.98 -13.09 -0.17
C ALA A 93 20.44 -14.11 0.87
N ASN A 94 19.38 -13.75 1.59
CA ASN A 94 18.79 -14.56 2.65
C ASN A 94 17.27 -14.45 2.61
N ASP A 95 16.59 -15.45 3.19
CA ASP A 95 15.14 -15.42 3.34
C ASP A 95 14.68 -14.18 4.13
N ILE A 96 13.54 -13.63 3.71
CA ILE A 96 12.88 -12.52 4.40
C ILE A 96 11.47 -12.91 4.78
N THR A 97 10.97 -12.31 5.86
CA THR A 97 9.54 -12.33 6.18
C THR A 97 8.96 -10.95 5.96
N LEU A 98 7.98 -10.83 5.04
CA LEU A 98 7.26 -9.59 4.80
C LEU A 98 6.01 -9.51 5.67
N ARG A 99 5.87 -8.40 6.37
CA ARG A 99 4.62 -8.01 7.03
C ARG A 99 3.83 -7.09 6.11
N VAL A 100 2.65 -7.53 5.71
CA VAL A 100 1.69 -6.73 4.94
C VAL A 100 0.62 -6.17 5.86
N LYS A 101 0.27 -4.90 5.68
CA LYS A 101 -0.83 -4.25 6.40
C LYS A 101 -1.69 -3.44 5.44
N LEU A 102 -2.98 -3.48 5.69
CA LEU A 102 -4.01 -2.67 5.06
C LEU A 102 -4.49 -1.62 6.07
N TRP A 103 -4.57 -0.38 5.64
CA TRP A 103 -4.95 0.78 6.45
C TRP A 103 -6.04 1.58 5.74
N GLY A 104 -6.78 2.38 6.52
CA GLY A 104 -7.64 3.41 5.95
C GLY A 104 -7.59 4.71 6.76
N ASN A 105 -7.97 5.81 6.11
CA ASN A 105 -8.00 7.18 6.66
C ASN A 105 -6.64 7.80 7.05
N GLN A 106 -5.52 7.31 6.51
CA GLN A 106 -4.19 7.84 6.83
C GLN A 106 -3.64 8.86 5.82
N ASP A 107 -4.51 9.55 5.07
CA ASP A 107 -4.05 10.61 4.18
C ASP A 107 -3.96 11.94 4.94
N TYR A 108 -2.73 12.39 5.19
CA TYR A 108 -2.42 13.73 5.70
C TYR A 108 -1.44 14.39 4.73
N VAL A 109 -1.94 15.36 3.97
CA VAL A 109 -1.13 16.15 3.03
C VAL A 109 -0.45 17.29 3.78
N VAL A 110 0.87 17.23 3.93
CA VAL A 110 1.67 18.42 4.25
C VAL A 110 2.01 19.13 2.95
N LYS A 111 1.54 20.37 2.79
CA LYS A 111 2.07 21.28 1.78
C LYS A 111 3.37 21.87 2.31
N LEU A 112 4.51 21.41 1.80
CA LEU A 112 5.77 22.12 1.96
C LEU A 112 5.82 23.23 0.90
N PRO A 113 5.91 24.52 1.26
CA PRO A 113 6.24 25.54 0.29
C PRO A 113 7.65 25.29 -0.25
N ILE A 114 7.85 25.49 -1.55
CA ILE A 114 9.16 25.48 -2.18
C ILE A 114 9.97 26.63 -1.56
N ALA A 115 11.15 26.33 -1.01
CA ALA A 115 12.11 27.38 -0.65
C ALA A 115 12.56 28.08 -1.95
N PRO A 116 12.56 29.42 -2.02
CA PRO A 116 13.07 30.13 -3.19
C PRO A 116 14.56 29.76 -3.42
N PRO A 117 15.06 29.81 -4.67
CA PRO A 117 16.43 29.41 -5.00
C PRO A 117 17.45 30.13 -4.11
N GLU A 118 18.44 29.40 -3.58
CA GLU A 118 19.51 29.92 -2.70
C GLU A 118 20.45 30.94 -3.39
N ASN A 119 20.09 31.47 -4.57
CA ASN A 119 20.88 32.47 -5.29
C ASN A 119 20.51 33.91 -4.90
N LEU A 120 19.76 34.09 -3.82
CA LEU A 120 19.43 35.40 -3.25
C LEU A 120 19.66 35.31 -1.74
N TRP A 121 20.93 35.28 -1.32
CA TRP A 121 21.60 36.20 -0.35
C TRP A 121 23.10 35.90 -0.34
#